data_AF-A0A497PWZ9-F1
#
_entry.id   AF-A0A497PWZ9-F1
#
_cell.length_a   1.000
_cell.length_b   1.000
_cell.length_c   1.000
_cell.angle_alpha   90.00
_cell.angle_beta   90.00
_cell.angle_gamma   90.00
#
_symmetry.space_group_name_H-M   'P 1'
#
loop_
_entity.id
_entity.type
_entity.pdbx_description
1 polymer ?
#
loop_
_entity_poly.entity_id
_entity_poly.type
_entity_poly.pdbx_seq_one_letter_code
_entity_poly.pdbx_strand_id
1 'polypeptide(L)'
;MITRRETTALVLVIGLVSLGTVGVLILTGGPTGGDTTTTTDVPPDPNARVMVSVGNTTESYNFTQLKGMDSVTGWGGYKKTTGTIVGPYTYTGVPMLSLLSSVGTVPAGYSLEVRSRDGYTTYLSRAQVEGRFEGYTPDGEDAGTINCTLLLAYYEDNAPLESGGPLRIVTMNEDGNLTDGRLWAKDVINITLIDEVEPWQLELHGIDTWNMTHDEYYSAASCAHHNREIAVGNITYSGVALWTIVAAMDCADDVHFQFNDTLATEGYDVVVFDGNGKNVTISSASMAYNYSIILAGWVNQELLTSPDWPLALVTPAGVLISNIVSMQMVLY
;
A
#
# COMPACT_ATOMS: atom_id res chain seq x y z
N MET A 1 -54.49 -29.47 45.07
CA MET A 1 -54.16 -28.10 44.59
C MET A 1 -53.56 -28.25 43.20
N ILE A 2 -54.29 -28.23 42.07
CA ILE A 2 -55.16 -27.17 41.49
C ILE A 2 -54.30 -25.90 41.29
N THR A 3 -54.00 -25.36 40.09
CA THR A 3 -54.53 -25.53 38.72
C THR A 3 -53.64 -24.85 37.67
N ARG A 4 -53.71 -25.37 36.43
CA ARG A 4 -53.45 -24.70 35.13
C ARG A 4 -54.32 -23.44 34.90
N ARG A 5 -53.84 -22.52 34.05
CA ARG A 5 -54.56 -21.67 33.05
C ARG A 5 -53.47 -20.84 32.33
N GLU A 6 -53.22 -20.86 31.02
CA GLU A 6 -54.05 -20.84 29.79
C GLU A 6 -55.11 -19.73 29.74
N THR A 7 -54.81 -18.70 28.95
CA THR A 7 -55.72 -17.72 28.31
C THR A 7 -54.89 -16.88 27.32
N THR A 8 -55.28 -16.42 26.14
CA THR A 8 -56.32 -16.76 25.14
C THR A 8 -55.94 -15.92 23.90
N ALA A 9 -56.08 -16.48 22.70
CA ALA A 9 -55.97 -15.74 21.44
C ALA A 9 -57.15 -14.77 21.26
N LEU A 10 -56.91 -13.60 20.66
CA LEU A 10 -57.97 -12.77 20.09
C LEU A 10 -57.78 -12.70 18.57
N VAL A 11 -58.73 -13.31 17.88
CA VAL A 11 -58.91 -13.29 16.43
C VAL A 11 -59.76 -12.07 16.07
N LEU A 12 -59.35 -11.29 15.06
CA LEU A 12 -60.23 -10.34 14.38
C LEU A 12 -60.42 -10.80 12.92
N VAL A 13 -61.67 -11.20 12.61
CA VAL A 13 -62.19 -11.48 11.27
C VAL A 13 -62.95 -10.24 10.79
N ILE A 14 -62.78 -9.85 9.53
CA ILE A 14 -63.74 -9.25 8.56
C ILE A 14 -63.02 -9.41 7.20
N GLY A 15 -63.43 -10.24 6.22
CA GLY A 15 -64.65 -10.19 5.39
C GLY A 15 -64.47 -9.13 4.28
N LEU A 16 -64.57 -9.32 2.96
CA LEU A 16 -65.36 -10.24 2.13
C LEU A 16 -64.89 -10.12 0.63
N VAL A 17 -64.93 -11.24 -0.12
CA VAL A 17 -65.54 -11.45 -1.47
C VAL A 17 -65.05 -10.59 -2.67
N SER A 18 -64.53 -11.17 -3.77
CA SER A 18 -65.37 -11.80 -4.82
C SER A 18 -64.57 -12.56 -5.91
N LEU A 19 -65.26 -13.56 -6.48
CA LEU A 19 -65.04 -14.32 -7.70
C LEU A 19 -64.66 -13.43 -8.91
N GLY A 20 -63.95 -13.88 -9.95
CA GLY A 20 -63.54 -15.22 -10.34
C GLY A 20 -63.04 -15.26 -11.79
N THR A 21 -63.07 -16.47 -12.34
CA THR A 21 -62.89 -16.90 -13.74
C THR A 21 -61.46 -17.07 -14.30
N VAL A 22 -61.28 -18.32 -14.72
CA VAL A 22 -60.20 -18.91 -15.51
C VAL A 22 -60.15 -18.29 -16.90
N GLY A 23 -58.94 -17.96 -17.35
CA GLY A 23 -58.63 -17.71 -18.74
C GLY A 23 -57.21 -18.20 -19.03
N VAL A 24 -57.08 -19.43 -19.50
CA VAL A 24 -55.85 -19.90 -20.15
C VAL A 24 -55.81 -19.25 -21.52
N LEU A 25 -54.82 -18.39 -21.74
CA LEU A 25 -54.52 -17.85 -23.07
C LEU A 25 -53.08 -18.22 -23.42
N ILE A 26 -52.94 -19.21 -24.28
CA ILE A 26 -51.70 -19.50 -25.01
C ILE A 26 -51.55 -18.38 -26.05
N LEU A 27 -50.55 -17.51 -25.85
CA LEU A 27 -50.10 -16.55 -26.85
C LEU A 27 -48.71 -16.95 -27.33
N THR A 28 -48.69 -17.66 -28.46
CA THR A 28 -47.52 -17.76 -29.33
C THR A 28 -47.34 -16.44 -30.06
N GLY A 29 -46.21 -15.75 -29.80
CA GLY A 29 -45.80 -14.58 -30.57
C GLY A 29 -44.35 -14.19 -30.25
N GLY A 30 -43.42 -14.45 -31.17
CA GLY A 30 -42.28 -13.55 -31.36
C GLY A 30 -42.76 -12.26 -32.06
N PRO A 31 -41.92 -11.24 -32.34
CA PRO A 31 -40.45 -11.24 -32.37
C PRO A 31 -39.82 -9.98 -31.68
N THR A 32 -38.53 -9.75 -31.94
CA THR A 32 -37.79 -8.47 -31.89
C THR A 32 -37.25 -7.95 -30.56
N GLY A 33 -35.98 -7.52 -30.61
CA GLY A 33 -35.32 -6.71 -29.59
C GLY A 33 -34.08 -7.39 -29.02
N GLY A 34 -33.00 -7.47 -29.81
CA GLY A 34 -31.67 -7.59 -29.21
C GLY A 34 -31.43 -6.32 -28.42
N ASP A 35 -31.58 -6.42 -27.10
CA ASP A 35 -31.29 -5.36 -26.15
C ASP A 35 -29.78 -5.11 -26.23
N THR A 36 -29.39 -4.16 -27.08
CA THR A 36 -28.04 -3.62 -27.09
C THR A 36 -27.99 -2.75 -25.85
N THR A 37 -27.63 -3.36 -24.72
CA THR A 37 -27.17 -2.64 -23.55
C THR A 37 -25.94 -1.84 -23.99
N THR A 38 -26.19 -0.63 -24.47
CA THR A 38 -25.17 0.41 -24.57
C THR A 38 -24.68 0.62 -23.16
N THR A 39 -23.59 -0.05 -22.82
CA THR A 39 -22.70 0.36 -21.74
C THR A 39 -22.34 1.80 -22.06
N THR A 40 -22.97 2.74 -21.34
CA THR A 40 -22.55 4.13 -21.38
C THR A 40 -21.17 4.16 -20.79
N ASP A 41 -20.19 4.10 -21.68
CA ASP A 41 -18.78 4.26 -21.42
C ASP A 41 -18.57 5.69 -20.93
N VAL A 42 -18.91 5.94 -19.66
CA VAL A 42 -18.64 7.23 -19.02
C VAL A 42 -17.13 7.37 -19.06
N PRO A 43 -16.58 8.36 -19.79
CA PRO A 43 -15.16 8.55 -19.79
C PRO A 43 -14.75 8.95 -18.36
N PRO A 44 -13.77 8.28 -17.74
CA PRO A 44 -13.13 8.80 -16.54
C PRO A 44 -12.53 10.17 -16.83
N ASP A 45 -12.17 10.89 -15.77
CA ASP A 45 -11.70 12.28 -15.82
C ASP A 45 -10.82 12.50 -17.08
N PRO A 46 -11.25 13.35 -18.03
CA PRO A 46 -10.51 13.56 -19.28
C PRO A 46 -9.12 14.16 -19.05
N ASN A 47 -8.84 14.66 -17.85
CA ASN A 47 -7.52 15.14 -17.43
C ASN A 47 -6.67 14.08 -16.72
N ALA A 48 -7.17 12.84 -16.58
CA ALA A 48 -6.43 11.74 -16.00
C ALA A 48 -5.15 11.49 -16.81
N ARG A 49 -4.02 11.63 -16.13
CA ARG A 49 -2.69 11.45 -16.69
C ARG A 49 -1.80 10.77 -15.67
N VAL A 50 -0.91 9.92 -16.18
CA VAL A 50 0.19 9.35 -15.42
C VAL A 50 1.50 9.58 -16.19
N MET A 51 2.55 9.94 -15.47
CA MET A 51 3.91 9.90 -15.97
C MET A 51 4.53 8.57 -15.59
N VAL A 52 5.09 7.86 -16.57
CA VAL A 52 5.76 6.57 -16.36
C VAL A 52 7.22 6.72 -16.77
N SER A 53 8.13 6.46 -15.84
CA SER A 53 9.58 6.58 -16.05
C SER A 53 10.27 5.24 -15.90
N VAL A 54 11.09 4.87 -16.88
CA VAL A 54 11.95 3.67 -16.86
C VAL A 54 13.35 4.06 -17.33
N GLY A 55 14.32 4.01 -16.42
CA GLY A 55 15.65 4.56 -16.66
C GLY A 55 15.59 6.06 -16.97
N ASN A 56 16.20 6.48 -18.08
CA ASN A 56 16.22 7.89 -18.52
C ASN A 56 15.02 8.26 -19.42
N THR A 57 14.08 7.35 -19.64
CA THR A 57 12.91 7.57 -20.49
C THR A 57 11.69 7.83 -19.64
N THR A 58 10.98 8.93 -19.90
CA THR A 58 9.70 9.25 -19.28
C THR A 58 8.65 9.49 -20.35
N GLU A 59 7.53 8.80 -20.23
CA GLU A 59 6.35 8.94 -21.10
C GLU A 59 5.15 9.45 -20.28
N SER A 60 4.28 10.23 -20.92
CA SER A 60 3.02 10.67 -20.31
C SER A 60 1.84 10.02 -21.03
N TYR A 61 1.04 9.29 -20.27
CA TYR A 61 -0.16 8.63 -20.77
C TYR A 61 -1.40 9.37 -20.29
N ASN A 62 -2.25 9.78 -21.21
CA ASN A 62 -3.62 10.18 -20.90
C ASN A 62 -4.56 8.97 -20.91
N PHE A 63 -5.80 9.17 -20.47
CA PHE A 63 -6.79 8.09 -20.43
C PHE A 63 -7.02 7.37 -21.76
N THR A 64 -7.12 8.10 -22.89
CA THR A 64 -7.34 7.48 -24.20
C THR A 64 -6.20 6.55 -24.59
N GLN A 65 -4.95 6.95 -24.28
CA GLN A 65 -3.78 6.11 -24.51
C GLN A 65 -3.80 4.87 -23.62
N LEU A 66 -4.09 5.02 -22.32
CA LEU A 66 -4.18 3.89 -21.39
C LEU A 66 -5.26 2.88 -21.81
N LYS A 67 -6.44 3.35 -22.19
CA LYS A 67 -7.53 2.50 -22.66
C LYS A 67 -7.21 1.79 -23.98
N GLY A 68 -6.34 2.37 -24.79
CA GLY A 68 -5.85 1.77 -26.04
C GLY A 68 -4.81 0.66 -25.84
N MET A 69 -4.30 0.48 -24.61
CA MET A 69 -3.37 -0.61 -24.27
C MET A 69 -4.13 -1.90 -23.94
N ASP A 70 -3.42 -3.02 -23.97
CA ASP A 70 -3.96 -4.29 -23.49
C ASP A 70 -4.32 -4.16 -22.00
N SER A 71 -5.60 -4.36 -21.70
CA SER A 71 -6.15 -4.28 -20.34
C SER A 71 -6.74 -5.61 -19.93
N VAL A 72 -6.84 -5.81 -18.62
CA VAL A 72 -7.44 -6.99 -18.02
C VAL A 72 -8.50 -6.56 -17.02
N THR A 73 -9.49 -7.43 -16.80
CA THR A 73 -10.54 -7.25 -15.80
C THR A 73 -10.55 -8.45 -14.87
N GLY A 74 -10.61 -8.21 -13.56
CA GLY A 74 -10.62 -9.28 -12.57
C GLY A 74 -10.94 -8.80 -11.17
N TRP A 75 -11.04 -9.75 -10.25
CA TRP A 75 -11.38 -9.49 -8.86
C TRP A 75 -10.18 -9.00 -8.07
N GLY A 76 -10.40 -7.95 -7.28
CA GLY A 76 -9.41 -7.45 -6.34
C GLY A 76 -10.07 -6.93 -5.07
N GLY A 77 -9.33 -6.97 -3.98
CA GLY A 77 -9.73 -6.40 -2.70
C GLY A 77 -8.55 -6.32 -1.75
N TYR A 78 -8.74 -5.61 -0.64
CA TYR A 78 -7.66 -5.40 0.32
C TYR A 78 -8.15 -5.34 1.76
N LYS A 79 -7.24 -5.66 2.68
CA LYS A 79 -7.42 -5.49 4.12
C LYS A 79 -6.75 -4.19 4.56
N LYS A 80 -7.46 -3.35 5.31
CA LYS A 80 -6.89 -2.18 5.98
C LYS A 80 -6.14 -2.60 7.24
N THR A 81 -5.23 -1.75 7.72
CA THR A 81 -4.57 -1.92 9.02
C THR A 81 -5.55 -2.04 10.19
N THR A 82 -6.76 -1.48 10.07
CA THR A 82 -7.86 -1.64 11.04
C THR A 82 -8.53 -3.01 11.01
N GLY A 83 -8.10 -3.92 10.13
CA GLY A 83 -8.72 -5.22 9.87
C GLY A 83 -9.93 -5.17 8.94
N THR A 84 -10.37 -3.97 8.52
CA THR A 84 -11.53 -3.81 7.62
C THR A 84 -11.22 -4.31 6.21
N ILE A 85 -12.05 -5.20 5.70
CA ILE A 85 -11.99 -5.66 4.30
C ILE A 85 -12.71 -4.67 3.39
N VAL A 86 -12.10 -4.38 2.23
CA VAL A 86 -12.69 -3.57 1.16
C VAL A 86 -12.69 -4.38 -0.13
N GLY A 87 -13.84 -4.42 -0.80
CA GLY A 87 -14.09 -5.33 -1.91
C GLY A 87 -14.64 -6.69 -1.43
N PRO A 88 -14.56 -7.73 -2.27
CA PRO A 88 -13.97 -7.70 -3.60
C PRO A 88 -14.83 -6.88 -4.59
N TYR A 89 -14.16 -6.15 -5.47
CA TYR A 89 -14.77 -5.49 -6.63
C TYR A 89 -14.07 -5.98 -7.89
N THR A 90 -14.67 -5.72 -9.05
CA THR A 90 -13.99 -5.94 -10.33
C THR A 90 -13.25 -4.67 -10.73
N TYR A 91 -11.99 -4.82 -11.12
CA TYR A 91 -11.18 -3.71 -11.59
C TYR A 91 -10.75 -3.94 -13.03
N THR A 92 -10.72 -2.87 -13.84
CA THR A 92 -10.15 -2.90 -15.19
C THR A 92 -9.00 -1.91 -15.31
N GLY A 93 -7.89 -2.38 -15.87
CA GLY A 93 -6.65 -1.61 -15.94
C GLY A 93 -5.59 -2.22 -16.83
N VAL A 94 -4.48 -1.50 -16.97
CA VAL A 94 -3.29 -1.96 -17.69
C VAL A 94 -2.37 -2.73 -16.73
N PRO A 95 -1.92 -3.96 -17.07
CA PRO A 95 -0.91 -4.68 -16.30
C PRO A 95 0.37 -3.87 -16.13
N MET A 96 0.91 -3.81 -14.91
CA MET A 96 2.03 -2.94 -14.57
C MET A 96 3.29 -3.24 -15.40
N LEU A 97 3.66 -4.52 -15.53
CA LEU A 97 4.82 -4.91 -16.33
C LEU A 97 4.67 -4.55 -17.81
N SER A 98 3.45 -4.65 -18.37
CA SER A 98 3.18 -4.24 -19.75
C SER A 98 3.33 -2.72 -19.91
N LEU A 99 2.84 -1.94 -18.95
CA LEU A 99 2.98 -0.47 -18.93
C LEU A 99 4.43 -0.03 -18.81
N LEU A 100 5.22 -0.68 -17.95
CA LEU A 100 6.64 -0.38 -17.81
C LEU A 100 7.42 -0.75 -19.08
N SER A 101 7.14 -1.92 -19.65
CA SER A 101 7.80 -2.41 -20.86
C SER A 101 7.46 -1.59 -22.12
N SER A 102 6.33 -0.85 -22.12
CA SER A 102 6.01 0.06 -23.22
C SER A 102 6.82 1.35 -23.21
N VAL A 103 7.47 1.69 -22.09
CA VAL A 103 8.33 2.88 -21.94
C VAL A 103 9.80 2.55 -22.16
N GLY A 104 10.28 1.44 -21.60
CA GLY A 104 11.69 1.09 -21.64
C GLY A 104 11.96 -0.37 -21.28
N THR A 105 13.23 -0.76 -21.33
CA THR A 105 13.65 -2.08 -20.86
C THR A 105 13.60 -2.13 -19.35
N VAL A 106 12.79 -3.04 -18.80
CA VAL A 106 12.75 -3.31 -17.36
C VAL A 106 14.06 -4.01 -16.95
N PRO A 107 14.86 -3.43 -16.03
CA PRO A 107 16.12 -4.01 -15.58
C PRO A 107 15.90 -5.28 -14.73
N ALA A 108 16.97 -6.01 -14.45
CA ALA A 108 16.90 -7.28 -13.71
C ALA A 108 16.61 -7.09 -12.21
N GLY A 109 17.00 -5.96 -11.62
CA GLY A 109 16.72 -5.59 -10.22
C GLY A 109 16.15 -4.18 -10.19
N TYR A 110 15.03 -3.99 -9.49
CA TYR A 110 14.37 -2.70 -9.39
C TYR A 110 13.38 -2.64 -8.24
N SER A 111 13.01 -1.41 -7.90
CA SER A 111 11.80 -1.10 -7.13
C SER A 111 10.91 -0.15 -7.92
N LEU A 112 9.61 -0.20 -7.65
CA LEU A 112 8.62 0.65 -8.27
C LEU A 112 8.13 1.68 -7.25
N GLU A 113 8.42 2.94 -7.53
CA GLU A 113 7.84 4.07 -6.82
C GLU A 113 6.54 4.50 -7.51
N VAL A 114 5.47 4.62 -6.74
CA VAL A 114 4.18 5.13 -7.20
C VAL A 114 3.80 6.33 -6.35
N ARG A 115 3.65 7.49 -7.00
CA ARG A 115 3.30 8.74 -6.35
C ARG A 115 1.86 9.15 -6.67
N SER A 116 1.13 9.43 -5.61
CA SER A 116 -0.23 9.94 -5.60
C SER A 116 -0.27 11.46 -5.72
N ARG A 117 -1.40 11.99 -6.18
CA ARG A 117 -1.62 13.43 -6.37
C ARG A 117 -1.45 14.27 -5.08
N ASP A 118 -1.77 13.67 -3.93
CA ASP A 118 -1.62 14.28 -2.62
C ASP A 118 -0.16 14.29 -2.11
N GLY A 119 0.78 13.71 -2.87
CA GLY A 119 2.18 13.60 -2.52
C GLY A 119 2.53 12.31 -1.76
N TYR A 120 1.56 11.47 -1.41
CA TYR A 120 1.85 10.16 -0.84
C TYR A 120 2.59 9.28 -1.85
N THR A 121 3.56 8.51 -1.37
CA THR A 121 4.38 7.63 -2.22
C THR A 121 4.35 6.22 -1.66
N THR A 122 4.02 5.27 -2.53
CA THR A 122 4.03 3.83 -2.26
C THR A 122 5.19 3.22 -3.01
N TYR A 123 5.94 2.36 -2.34
CA TYR A 123 6.99 1.57 -2.97
C TYR A 123 6.52 0.12 -3.09
N LEU A 124 6.90 -0.51 -4.19
CA LEU A 124 6.63 -1.92 -4.47
C LEU A 124 7.95 -2.57 -4.89
N SER A 125 8.30 -3.66 -4.21
CA SER A 125 9.39 -4.55 -4.58
C SER A 125 9.19 -5.14 -5.98
N ARG A 126 10.30 -5.57 -6.61
CA ARG A 126 10.26 -6.39 -7.82
C ARG A 126 9.30 -7.60 -7.68
N ALA A 127 9.35 -8.31 -6.55
CA ALA A 127 8.50 -9.47 -6.32
C ALA A 127 7.01 -9.11 -6.40
N GLN A 128 6.58 -8.00 -5.78
CA GLN A 128 5.21 -7.50 -5.86
C GLN A 128 4.84 -7.03 -7.27
N VAL A 129 5.74 -6.34 -7.98
CA VAL A 129 5.47 -5.94 -9.38
C VAL A 129 5.32 -7.16 -10.29
N GLU A 130 6.08 -8.23 -10.03
CA GLU A 130 5.98 -9.53 -10.70
C GLU A 130 4.84 -10.43 -10.16
N GLY A 131 4.05 -9.94 -9.20
CA GLY A 131 2.82 -10.60 -8.76
C GLY A 131 2.91 -11.41 -7.48
N ARG A 132 4.01 -11.38 -6.72
CA ARG A 132 4.12 -12.09 -5.44
C ARG A 132 3.85 -11.16 -4.27
N PHE A 133 2.78 -11.42 -3.52
CA PHE A 133 2.34 -10.59 -2.39
C PHE A 133 2.10 -11.45 -1.15
N GLU A 134 2.32 -10.88 0.03
CA GLU A 134 1.70 -11.42 1.24
C GLU A 134 0.21 -11.08 1.20
N GLY A 135 -0.61 -12.10 1.48
CA GLY A 135 -2.03 -12.08 1.25
C GLY A 135 -2.86 -12.41 2.48
N TYR A 136 -4.15 -12.11 2.37
CA TYR A 136 -5.16 -12.49 3.35
C TYR A 136 -6.30 -13.22 2.67
N THR A 137 -6.91 -14.17 3.37
CA THR A 137 -8.17 -14.79 2.93
C THR A 137 -9.30 -13.73 2.89
N PRO A 138 -10.44 -14.01 2.24
CA PRO A 138 -11.60 -13.12 2.28
C PRO A 138 -12.10 -12.77 3.69
N ASP A 139 -11.86 -13.66 4.66
CA ASP A 139 -12.21 -13.46 6.08
C ASP A 139 -11.16 -12.64 6.84
N GLY A 140 -10.03 -12.30 6.19
CA GLY A 140 -8.97 -11.47 6.74
C GLY A 140 -7.87 -12.24 7.49
N GLU A 141 -7.86 -13.56 7.42
CA GLU A 141 -6.80 -14.40 7.98
C GLU A 141 -5.56 -14.40 7.08
N ASP A 142 -4.38 -14.65 7.65
CA ASP A 142 -3.14 -14.75 6.88
C ASP A 142 -3.22 -15.90 5.85
N ALA A 143 -2.93 -15.58 4.59
CA ALA A 143 -2.88 -16.53 3.48
C ALA A 143 -1.43 -16.82 3.02
N GLY A 144 -0.42 -16.18 3.65
CA GLY A 144 0.97 -16.21 3.22
C GLY A 144 1.16 -15.61 1.82
N THR A 145 2.18 -16.08 1.11
CA THR A 145 2.46 -15.58 -0.24
C THR A 145 1.43 -16.07 -1.27
N ILE A 146 0.75 -15.12 -1.91
CA ILE A 146 -0.23 -15.32 -2.98
C ILE A 146 0.28 -14.74 -4.32
N ASN A 147 -0.30 -15.22 -5.42
CA ASN A 147 -0.03 -14.70 -6.76
C ASN A 147 -1.12 -13.70 -7.18
N CYS A 148 -0.71 -12.51 -7.57
CA CYS A 148 -1.58 -11.43 -8.00
C CYS A 148 -1.15 -10.88 -9.35
N THR A 149 -2.05 -10.16 -10.02
CA THR A 149 -1.71 -9.25 -11.12
C THR A 149 -1.76 -7.82 -10.61
N LEU A 150 -0.66 -7.09 -10.72
CA LEU A 150 -0.60 -5.66 -10.39
C LEU A 150 -1.08 -4.82 -11.57
N LEU A 151 -1.98 -3.87 -11.32
CA LEU A 151 -2.59 -3.02 -12.34
C LEU A 151 -2.44 -1.54 -12.02
N LEU A 152 -2.37 -0.73 -13.09
CA LEU A 152 -2.89 0.63 -13.07
C LEU A 152 -4.35 0.60 -13.55
N ALA A 153 -5.28 0.63 -12.59
CA ALA A 153 -6.72 0.57 -12.83
C ALA A 153 -7.32 1.95 -13.13
N TYR A 154 -8.34 1.96 -13.98
CA TYR A 154 -9.16 3.14 -14.30
C TYR A 154 -10.67 2.90 -14.17
N TYR A 155 -11.10 1.63 -14.05
CA TYR A 155 -12.49 1.27 -13.73
C TYR A 155 -12.60 0.36 -12.51
N GLU A 156 -13.68 0.57 -11.75
CA GLU A 156 -14.20 -0.30 -10.69
C GLU A 156 -15.66 -0.63 -11.05
N ASP A 157 -16.02 -1.92 -11.07
CA ASP A 157 -17.35 -2.41 -11.42
C ASP A 157 -17.91 -1.85 -12.73
N ASN A 158 -17.05 -1.80 -13.75
CA ASN A 158 -17.34 -1.28 -15.10
C ASN A 158 -17.70 0.21 -15.16
N ALA A 159 -17.37 0.98 -14.11
CA ALA A 159 -17.55 2.43 -14.04
C ALA A 159 -16.23 3.14 -13.70
N PRO A 160 -16.05 4.42 -14.10
CA PRO A 160 -14.95 5.26 -13.62
C PRO A 160 -14.74 5.14 -12.12
N LEU A 161 -13.47 5.06 -11.70
CA LEU A 161 -13.11 5.09 -10.28
C LEU A 161 -13.61 6.39 -9.62
N GLU A 162 -14.67 6.29 -8.82
CA GLU A 162 -15.24 7.44 -8.09
C GLU A 162 -14.38 7.79 -6.87
N SER A 163 -13.88 6.79 -6.13
CA SER A 163 -13.06 6.97 -4.94
C SER A 163 -11.62 6.52 -5.16
N GLY A 164 -10.68 7.46 -5.02
CA GLY A 164 -9.25 7.20 -5.24
C GLY A 164 -8.85 6.99 -6.70
N GLY A 165 -9.74 7.34 -7.63
CA GLY A 165 -9.45 7.51 -9.05
C GLY A 165 -8.83 8.89 -9.34
N PRO A 166 -8.58 9.26 -10.60
CA PRO A 166 -9.02 8.54 -11.80
C PRO A 166 -8.13 7.35 -12.17
N LEU A 167 -6.96 7.21 -11.55
CA LEU A 167 -6.02 6.11 -11.73
C LEU A 167 -5.62 5.56 -10.36
N ARG A 168 -5.57 4.23 -10.21
CA ARG A 168 -5.31 3.57 -8.93
C ARG A 168 -4.44 2.32 -9.11
N ILE A 169 -3.54 2.08 -8.16
CA ILE A 169 -2.85 0.79 -8.04
C ILE A 169 -3.78 -0.24 -7.42
N VAL A 170 -3.90 -1.39 -8.08
CA VAL A 170 -4.79 -2.49 -7.68
C VAL A 170 -4.02 -3.80 -7.81
N THR A 171 -4.26 -4.72 -6.89
CA THR A 171 -3.86 -6.12 -7.01
C THR A 171 -5.09 -6.96 -7.31
N MET A 172 -5.01 -7.79 -8.34
CA MET A 172 -6.04 -8.79 -8.64
C MET A 172 -5.57 -10.17 -8.23
N ASN A 173 -6.46 -10.96 -7.66
CA ASN A 173 -6.19 -12.35 -7.34
C ASN A 173 -7.40 -13.21 -7.75
N GLU A 174 -7.15 -14.24 -8.55
CA GLU A 174 -8.21 -15.11 -9.07
C GLU A 174 -8.81 -16.04 -8.00
N ASP A 175 -8.06 -16.32 -6.94
CA ASP A 175 -8.51 -17.14 -5.81
C ASP A 175 -9.38 -16.35 -4.80
N GLY A 176 -9.56 -15.04 -5.03
CA GLY A 176 -10.33 -14.14 -4.16
C GLY A 176 -9.59 -13.66 -2.92
N ASN A 177 -8.30 -13.97 -2.77
CA ASN A 177 -7.48 -13.47 -1.69
C ASN A 177 -7.19 -11.96 -1.85
N LEU A 178 -6.86 -11.33 -0.74
CA LEU A 178 -6.73 -9.89 -0.58
C LEU A 178 -5.26 -9.54 -0.30
N THR A 179 -4.84 -8.31 -0.57
CA THR A 179 -3.52 -7.81 -0.15
C THR A 179 -3.65 -6.68 0.87
N ASP A 180 -2.52 -6.16 1.35
CA ASP A 180 -2.52 -4.96 2.19
C ASP A 180 -3.00 -3.73 1.42
N GLY A 181 -3.92 -2.96 2.00
CA GLY A 181 -4.49 -1.75 1.43
C GLY A 181 -3.51 -0.58 1.27
N ARG A 182 -2.37 -0.59 1.95
CA ARG A 182 -1.31 0.41 1.81
C ARG A 182 -0.66 0.36 0.42
N LEU A 183 -0.69 -0.81 -0.22
CA LEU A 183 -0.15 -1.02 -1.57
C LEU A 183 -1.08 -0.46 -2.67
N TRP A 184 -2.32 -0.10 -2.33
CA TRP A 184 -3.37 0.32 -3.27
C TRP A 184 -3.40 1.84 -3.45
N ALA A 185 -2.27 2.40 -3.92
CA ALA A 185 -2.08 3.84 -4.12
C ALA A 185 -3.20 4.46 -4.98
N LYS A 186 -3.77 5.55 -4.49
CA LYS A 186 -4.89 6.28 -5.10
C LYS A 186 -4.41 7.49 -5.88
N ASP A 187 -5.25 8.02 -6.76
CA ASP A 187 -4.99 9.28 -7.47
C ASP A 187 -3.57 9.30 -8.10
N VAL A 188 -3.18 8.20 -8.74
CA VAL A 188 -1.81 7.98 -9.22
C VAL A 188 -1.46 9.00 -10.31
N ILE A 189 -0.35 9.70 -10.15
CA ILE A 189 0.15 10.68 -11.12
C ILE A 189 1.55 10.34 -11.67
N ASN A 190 2.40 9.66 -10.89
CA ASN A 190 3.71 9.20 -11.35
C ASN A 190 3.94 7.74 -10.97
N ILE A 191 4.57 7.02 -11.89
CA ILE A 191 5.10 5.68 -11.72
C ILE A 191 6.57 5.72 -12.17
N THR A 192 7.50 5.42 -11.28
CA THR A 192 8.92 5.48 -11.56
C THR A 192 9.52 4.11 -11.25
N LEU A 193 10.10 3.48 -12.26
CA LEU A 193 10.94 2.31 -12.07
C LEU A 193 12.34 2.80 -11.68
N ILE A 194 12.72 2.48 -10.46
CA ILE A 194 14.02 2.82 -9.90
C ILE A 194 14.91 1.60 -10.06
N ASP A 195 15.93 1.75 -10.90
CA ASP A 195 16.97 0.74 -11.12
C ASP A 195 17.78 0.53 -9.84
N GLU A 196 18.30 -0.68 -9.64
CA GLU A 196 19.26 -1.02 -8.58
C GLU A 196 18.78 -0.92 -7.12
N VAL A 197 17.48 -0.81 -6.84
CA VAL A 197 16.96 -0.98 -5.46
C VAL A 197 16.45 -2.39 -5.29
N GLU A 198 17.31 -3.29 -4.83
CA GLU A 198 16.91 -4.62 -4.33
C GLU A 198 16.05 -4.44 -3.07
N PRO A 199 14.90 -5.11 -2.91
CA PRO A 199 14.13 -5.02 -1.68
C PRO A 199 15.00 -5.38 -0.49
N TRP A 200 15.07 -4.49 0.50
CA TRP A 200 15.86 -4.69 1.72
C TRP A 200 14.96 -4.72 2.94
N GLN A 201 15.51 -5.28 4.02
CA GLN A 201 14.92 -5.20 5.36
C GLN A 201 15.95 -4.61 6.31
N LEU A 202 15.50 -3.74 7.20
CA LEU A 202 16.25 -3.25 8.33
C LEU A 202 15.88 -4.11 9.54
N GLU A 203 16.84 -4.90 10.02
CA GLU A 203 16.61 -5.76 11.17
C GLU A 203 16.73 -4.93 12.47
N LEU A 204 15.65 -4.90 13.25
CA LEU A 204 15.61 -4.20 14.53
C LEU A 204 15.60 -5.24 15.65
N HIS A 205 16.65 -5.23 16.46
CA HIS A 205 16.84 -6.17 17.57
C HIS A 205 16.82 -5.39 18.88
N GLY A 206 15.64 -5.23 19.47
CA GLY A 206 15.46 -4.56 20.77
C GLY A 206 14.85 -5.47 21.82
N ILE A 207 13.99 -4.89 22.68
CA ILE A 207 13.11 -5.68 23.55
C ILE A 207 12.16 -6.49 22.68
N ASP A 208 11.63 -5.86 21.61
CA ASP A 208 10.98 -6.55 20.50
C ASP A 208 11.89 -6.61 19.29
N THR A 209 11.72 -7.69 18.51
CA THR A 209 12.41 -7.87 17.24
C THR A 209 11.45 -7.63 16.09
N TRP A 210 11.82 -6.76 15.16
CA TRP A 210 11.02 -6.47 13.98
C TRP A 210 11.91 -6.23 12.76
N ASN A 211 11.53 -6.81 11.63
CA ASN A 211 12.19 -6.56 10.36
C ASN A 211 11.39 -5.51 9.59
N MET A 212 11.84 -4.26 9.66
CA MET A 212 11.22 -3.17 8.91
C MET A 212 11.57 -3.34 7.43
N THR A 213 10.56 -3.57 6.61
CA THR A 213 10.73 -3.70 5.17
C THR A 213 11.00 -2.35 4.50
N HIS A 214 11.61 -2.42 3.32
CA HIS A 214 11.75 -1.31 2.38
C HIS A 214 10.50 -0.41 2.31
N ASP A 215 9.33 -1.01 2.03
CA ASP A 215 8.09 -0.27 1.82
C ASP A 215 7.56 0.35 3.12
N GLU A 216 7.73 -0.32 4.27
CA GLU A 216 7.35 0.21 5.58
C GLU A 216 8.20 1.43 5.95
N TYR A 217 9.51 1.35 5.78
CA TYR A 217 10.41 2.48 6.01
C TYR A 217 10.02 3.65 5.12
N TYR A 218 9.90 3.43 3.80
CA TYR A 218 9.62 4.53 2.88
C TYR A 218 8.19 5.07 3.01
N SER A 219 7.22 4.26 3.42
CA SER A 219 5.88 4.73 3.79
C SER A 219 5.93 5.63 5.03
N ALA A 220 6.75 5.29 6.04
CA ALA A 220 6.93 6.15 7.20
C ALA A 220 7.67 7.43 6.81
N ALA A 221 8.77 7.31 6.07
CA ALA A 221 9.68 8.38 5.70
C ALA A 221 9.07 9.38 4.70
N SER A 222 8.08 8.97 3.91
CA SER A 222 7.35 9.87 2.99
C SER A 222 6.18 10.60 3.66
N CYS A 223 5.81 10.21 4.89
CA CYS A 223 4.73 10.87 5.64
C CYS A 223 5.20 12.21 6.20
N ALA A 224 4.43 13.29 5.99
CA ALA A 224 4.75 14.63 6.49
C ALA A 224 4.99 14.71 8.01
N HIS A 225 4.40 13.80 8.79
CA HIS A 225 4.58 13.75 10.24
C HIS A 225 5.95 13.20 10.67
N HIS A 226 6.50 12.23 9.93
CA HIS A 226 7.74 11.52 10.29
C HIS A 226 8.94 11.96 9.46
N ASN A 227 8.72 12.49 8.25
CA ASN A 227 9.76 12.96 7.36
C ASN A 227 10.60 14.06 8.03
N ARG A 228 11.93 13.95 7.93
CA ARG A 228 12.90 14.94 8.39
C ARG A 228 13.94 15.16 7.32
N GLU A 229 14.44 16.38 7.24
CA GLU A 229 15.55 16.76 6.36
C GLU A 229 16.70 17.36 7.16
N ILE A 230 17.93 16.97 6.83
CA ILE A 230 19.17 17.53 7.39
C ILE A 230 20.07 17.98 6.25
N ALA A 231 20.52 19.24 6.32
CA ALA A 231 21.53 19.77 5.41
C ALA A 231 22.94 19.48 5.95
N VAL A 232 23.78 18.88 5.11
CA VAL A 232 25.21 18.67 5.33
C VAL A 232 25.96 19.40 4.21
N GLY A 233 26.37 20.64 4.48
CA GLY A 233 26.90 21.52 3.44
C GLY A 233 25.84 21.86 2.39
N ASN A 234 26.11 21.50 1.13
CA ASN A 234 25.17 21.69 0.00
C ASN A 234 24.32 20.46 -0.30
N ILE A 235 24.44 19.40 0.50
CA ILE A 235 23.71 18.14 0.32
C ILE A 235 22.59 18.08 1.34
N THR A 236 21.38 17.76 0.90
CA THR A 236 20.22 17.55 1.79
C THR A 236 19.94 16.06 1.88
N TYR A 237 19.94 15.51 3.09
CA TYR A 237 19.50 14.15 3.36
C TYR A 237 18.08 14.17 3.91
N SER A 238 17.24 13.22 3.52
CA SER A 238 15.88 13.10 4.07
C SER A 238 15.54 11.66 4.46
N GLY A 239 14.68 11.53 5.46
CA GLY A 239 14.30 10.24 6.05
C GLY A 239 13.49 10.37 7.33
N VAL A 240 13.72 9.48 8.29
CA VAL A 240 13.00 9.43 9.58
C VAL A 240 13.95 9.71 10.72
N ALA A 241 13.49 10.39 11.78
CA ALA A 241 14.30 10.55 13.00
C ALA A 241 14.61 9.19 13.64
N LEU A 242 15.85 8.99 14.10
CA LEU A 242 16.32 7.70 14.62
C LEU A 242 15.41 7.17 15.73
N TRP A 243 15.02 8.04 16.68
CA TRP A 243 14.18 7.66 17.81
C TRP A 243 12.80 7.11 17.40
N THR A 244 12.26 7.54 16.25
CA THR A 244 10.99 7.03 15.73
C THR A 244 11.12 5.59 15.22
N ILE A 245 12.29 5.20 14.68
CA ILE A 245 12.55 3.81 14.30
C ILE A 245 12.80 2.95 15.55
N VAL A 246 13.50 3.51 16.54
CA VAL A 246 13.78 2.83 17.83
C VAL A 246 12.49 2.53 18.62
N ALA A 247 11.47 3.38 18.50
CA ALA A 247 10.15 3.16 19.10
C ALA A 247 9.48 1.85 18.64
N ALA A 248 9.92 1.27 17.52
CA ALA A 248 9.41 -0.02 17.05
C ALA A 248 10.12 -1.23 17.68
N MET A 249 11.14 -1.02 18.53
CA MET A 249 11.88 -2.09 19.21
C MET A 249 12.01 -1.89 20.73
N ASP A 250 11.47 -0.80 21.28
CA ASP A 250 11.53 -0.46 22.72
C ASP A 250 10.29 -0.88 23.54
N CYS A 251 9.36 -1.60 22.89
CA CYS A 251 8.21 -2.27 23.51
C CYS A 251 7.31 -1.34 24.36
N ALA A 252 7.21 -0.04 24.03
CA ALA A 252 6.24 0.83 24.71
C ALA A 252 4.77 0.44 24.41
N ASP A 253 4.56 -0.27 23.29
CA ASP A 253 3.33 -0.83 22.71
C ASP A 253 2.01 -0.08 23.03
N ASP A 254 1.62 0.77 22.08
CA ASP A 254 0.25 1.20 21.84
C ASP A 254 -0.07 1.14 20.33
N VAL A 255 -1.26 1.61 19.92
CA VAL A 255 -1.79 1.58 18.54
C VAL A 255 -0.85 2.24 17.49
N HIS A 256 0.21 2.97 17.88
CA HIS A 256 1.12 3.67 16.96
C HIS A 256 2.59 3.80 17.46
N PHE A 257 3.27 2.70 17.82
CA PHE A 257 4.72 2.66 18.14
C PHE A 257 5.20 3.89 18.94
N GLN A 258 4.76 4.02 20.19
CA GLN A 258 5.24 5.08 21.08
C GLN A 258 6.69 4.83 21.49
N PHE A 259 7.45 5.90 21.67
CA PHE A 259 8.79 5.81 22.22
C PHE A 259 8.73 5.59 23.74
N ASN A 260 9.50 4.63 24.25
CA ASN A 260 9.49 4.25 25.66
C ASN A 260 10.34 5.23 26.50
N ASP A 261 9.72 6.32 26.95
CA ASP A 261 10.36 7.36 27.77
C ASP A 261 11.00 6.83 29.05
N THR A 262 10.36 5.85 29.69
CA THR A 262 10.87 5.25 30.93
C THR A 262 12.16 4.50 30.64
N LEU A 263 12.15 3.63 29.64
CA LEU A 263 13.34 2.89 29.23
C LEU A 263 14.47 3.82 28.76
N ALA A 264 14.13 4.85 27.97
CA ALA A 264 15.11 5.82 27.49
C ALA A 264 15.78 6.60 28.65
N THR A 265 15.02 6.89 29.71
CA THR A 265 15.51 7.54 30.94
C THR A 265 16.37 6.62 31.79
N GLU A 266 16.03 5.32 31.88
CA GLU A 266 16.87 4.30 32.54
C GLU A 266 18.21 4.13 31.84
N GLY A 267 18.21 4.27 30.51
CA GLY A 267 19.41 4.31 29.70
C GLY A 267 19.62 3.01 28.92
N TYR A 268 19.95 3.17 27.64
CA TYR A 268 20.42 2.08 26.78
C TYR A 268 21.25 2.67 25.63
N ASP A 269 21.97 1.81 24.93
CA ASP A 269 22.63 2.14 23.68
C ASP A 269 21.92 1.50 22.49
N VAL A 270 21.93 2.17 21.34
CA VAL A 270 21.58 1.57 20.04
C VAL A 270 22.83 1.50 19.19
N VAL A 271 23.18 0.28 18.79
CA VAL A 271 24.30 -0.02 17.90
C VAL A 271 23.74 -0.20 16.49
N VAL A 272 24.15 0.66 15.57
CA VAL A 272 23.74 0.65 14.17
C VAL A 272 24.83 0.01 13.34
N PHE A 273 24.52 -1.04 12.58
CA PHE A 273 25.47 -1.83 11.79
C PHE A 273 25.29 -1.61 10.29
N ASP A 274 26.41 -1.53 9.56
CA ASP A 274 26.42 -1.63 8.10
C ASP A 274 26.52 -3.08 7.62
N GLY A 275 26.29 -3.30 6.33
CA GLY A 275 26.38 -4.62 5.69
C GLY A 275 27.78 -5.26 5.72
N ASN A 276 28.81 -4.52 6.13
CA ASN A 276 30.18 -5.01 6.28
C ASN A 276 30.56 -5.28 7.76
N GLY A 277 29.62 -5.07 8.70
CA GLY A 277 29.82 -5.27 10.13
C GLY A 277 30.50 -4.11 10.86
N LYS A 278 30.71 -2.96 10.22
CA LYS A 278 31.09 -1.72 10.91
C LYS A 278 29.88 -1.22 11.69
N ASN A 279 30.11 -0.52 12.80
CA ASN A 279 29.03 0.06 13.58
C ASN A 279 29.32 1.45 14.13
N VAL A 280 28.23 2.10 14.57
CA VAL A 280 28.20 3.31 15.38
C VAL A 280 27.23 3.08 16.53
N THR A 281 27.57 3.60 17.72
CA THR A 281 26.72 3.52 18.91
C THR A 281 26.17 4.89 19.27
N ILE A 282 24.86 4.96 19.51
CA ILE A 282 24.15 6.17 19.94
C ILE A 282 23.44 5.86 21.25
N SER A 283 23.63 6.69 22.28
CA SER A 283 22.94 6.52 23.57
C SER A 283 21.50 7.03 23.54
N SER A 284 20.62 6.41 24.32
CA SER A 284 19.21 6.81 24.47
C SER A 284 19.09 8.29 24.82
N ALA A 285 19.94 8.79 25.72
CA ALA A 285 20.00 10.20 26.11
C ALA A 285 20.31 11.16 24.94
N SER A 286 21.07 10.70 23.94
CA SER A 286 21.44 11.53 22.77
C SER A 286 20.38 11.50 21.66
N MET A 287 19.69 10.36 21.49
CA MET A 287 18.71 10.18 20.42
C MET A 287 17.28 10.53 20.80
N ALA A 288 16.90 10.42 22.08
CA ALA A 288 15.53 10.63 22.53
C ALA A 288 14.98 11.98 22.05
N TYR A 289 13.93 11.94 21.24
CA TYR A 289 13.29 13.10 20.58
C TYR A 289 14.25 14.01 19.79
N ASN A 290 15.42 13.51 19.41
CA ASN A 290 16.39 14.27 18.65
C ASN A 290 16.11 14.15 17.16
N TYR A 291 15.50 15.19 16.60
CA TYR A 291 15.22 15.28 15.16
C TYR A 291 16.44 15.61 14.30
N SER A 292 17.61 15.84 14.92
CA SER A 292 18.88 16.08 14.22
C SER A 292 19.71 14.80 14.06
N ILE A 293 19.14 13.64 14.35
CA ILE A 293 19.73 12.34 14.04
C ILE A 293 18.69 11.59 13.22
N ILE A 294 18.95 11.42 11.92
CA ILE A 294 18.00 10.77 11.02
C ILE A 294 18.61 9.52 10.42
N LEU A 295 17.76 8.53 10.20
CA LEU A 295 18.01 7.44 9.29
C LEU A 295 17.48 7.88 7.93
N ALA A 296 18.36 8.27 7.02
CA ALA A 296 18.07 8.82 5.70
C ALA A 296 17.95 7.72 4.64
N GLY A 297 16.96 7.86 3.76
CA GLY A 297 16.76 7.02 2.58
C GLY A 297 16.94 7.79 1.26
N TRP A 298 16.95 9.14 1.32
CA TRP A 298 17.21 9.98 0.16
C TRP A 298 18.35 10.97 0.41
N VAL A 299 18.99 11.36 -0.69
CA VAL A 299 19.97 12.42 -0.82
C VAL A 299 19.55 13.31 -1.99
N ASN A 300 19.42 14.62 -1.74
CA ASN A 300 18.92 15.61 -2.69
C ASN A 300 17.60 15.21 -3.38
N GLN A 301 16.68 14.60 -2.62
CA GLN A 301 15.39 14.08 -3.08
C GLN A 301 15.47 12.85 -4.02
N GLU A 302 16.67 12.30 -4.25
CA GLU A 302 16.87 11.05 -4.95
C GLU A 302 17.19 9.95 -3.94
N LEU A 303 16.81 8.70 -4.23
CA LEU A 303 17.12 7.58 -3.34
C LEU A 303 18.64 7.43 -3.18
N LEU A 304 19.07 6.98 -2.01
CA LEU A 304 20.45 6.54 -1.84
C LEU A 304 20.77 5.45 -2.86
N THR A 305 22.02 5.44 -3.33
CA THR A 305 22.53 4.43 -4.27
C THR A 305 23.79 3.80 -3.70
N SER A 306 24.25 2.70 -4.29
CA SER A 306 25.50 2.04 -3.88
C SER A 306 26.68 3.03 -3.95
N PRO A 307 27.57 3.08 -2.94
CA PRO A 307 27.69 2.14 -1.82
C PRO A 307 26.87 2.49 -0.57
N ASP A 308 26.26 3.67 -0.51
CA ASP A 308 25.65 4.21 0.71
C ASP A 308 24.24 3.64 1.00
N TRP A 309 23.61 3.05 -0.01
CA TRP A 309 22.35 2.33 0.06
C TRP A 309 22.39 1.13 1.03
N PRO A 310 21.29 0.79 1.74
CA PRO A 310 19.94 1.35 1.59
C PRO A 310 19.62 2.57 2.45
N LEU A 311 20.30 2.71 3.58
CA LEU A 311 20.05 3.74 4.57
C LEU A 311 21.36 4.31 5.10
N ALA A 312 21.35 5.60 5.43
CA ALA A 312 22.46 6.29 6.06
C ALA A 312 22.05 7.00 7.35
N LEU A 313 22.86 6.89 8.39
CA LEU A 313 22.66 7.61 9.65
C LEU A 313 23.34 8.98 9.54
N VAL A 314 22.55 10.04 9.58
CA VAL A 314 23.00 11.40 9.26
C VAL A 314 22.71 12.35 10.41
N THR A 315 23.66 13.26 10.65
CA THR A 315 23.56 14.38 11.60
C THR A 315 24.00 15.68 10.92
N PRO A 316 23.79 16.86 11.51
CA PRO A 316 24.32 18.12 10.97
C PRO A 316 25.85 18.14 10.84
N ALA A 317 26.56 17.28 11.57
CA ALA A 317 28.02 17.13 11.47
C ALA A 317 28.45 16.28 10.26
N GLY A 318 27.53 15.51 9.67
CA GLY A 318 27.79 14.64 8.53
C GLY A 318 27.14 13.26 8.65
N VAL A 319 27.46 12.40 7.68
CA VAL A 319 27.07 10.99 7.66
C VAL A 319 27.96 10.20 8.63
N LEU A 320 27.34 9.48 9.57
CA LEU A 320 28.04 8.67 10.57
C LEU A 320 28.35 7.26 10.06
N ILE A 321 27.37 6.65 9.40
CA ILE A 321 27.45 5.31 8.80
C ILE A 321 26.41 5.21 7.67
N SER A 322 26.73 4.49 6.61
CA SER A 322 25.85 4.20 5.47
C SER A 322 25.71 2.68 5.30
N ASN A 323 24.96 2.22 4.31
CA ASN A 323 24.76 0.79 4.06
C ASN A 323 24.18 0.06 5.29
N ILE A 324 23.28 0.72 6.02
CA ILE A 324 22.76 0.19 7.28
C ILE A 324 21.82 -0.99 7.00
N VAL A 325 22.06 -2.10 7.71
CA VAL A 325 21.27 -3.34 7.56
C VAL A 325 20.61 -3.77 8.88
N SER A 326 21.15 -3.37 10.03
CA SER A 326 20.57 -3.73 11.32
C SER A 326 20.84 -2.71 12.43
N MET A 327 19.98 -2.72 13.44
CA MET A 327 20.15 -1.98 14.67
C MET A 327 19.89 -2.89 15.87
N GLN A 328 20.71 -2.74 16.91
CA GLN A 328 20.62 -3.53 18.13
C GLN A 328 20.56 -2.62 19.35
N MET A 329 19.57 -2.83 20.21
CA MET A 329 19.51 -2.22 21.54
C MET A 329 20.37 -2.99 22.53
N VAL A 330 21.14 -2.27 23.34
CA VAL A 330 21.96 -2.81 24.43
C VAL A 330 21.54 -2.12 25.71
N LEU A 331 20.84 -2.86 26.58
CA LEU A 331 20.44 -2.40 27.91
C LEU A 331 21.63 -2.44 28.88
N TYR A 332 21.62 -1.55 29.87
CA TYR A 332 22.65 -1.49 30.92
C TYR A 332 22.33 -2.38 32.13
#